data_AF-A0A381YUT8-F1
#
_entry.id   AF-A0A381YUT8-F1
#
_cell.length_a   1.000
_cell.length_b   1.000
_cell.length_c   1.000
_cell.angle_alpha   90.00
_cell.angle_beta   90.00
_cell.angle_gamma   90.00
#
_symmetry.space_group_name_H-M   'P 1'
#
loop_
_entity.id
_entity.type
_entity.pdbx_description
1 polymer ?
#
loop_
_entity_poly.entity_id
_entity_poly.type
_entity_poly.pdbx_seq_one_letter_code
_entity_poly.pdbx_strand_id
1 'polypeptide(L)'
;MKNLNRLRNYFISGLLFWIPLILSVIVIKSFLELINSLVPQKYLPEAIFNLDTTIPGSGIILVLLIILITGVLVTNILGRKLVALWEKLLNKIPGFRNIYNILKKVSDTVFNTSDESFRKAFLIQYPSKGIWV
;
A
#
# COMPACT_ATOMS: atom_id res chain seq x y z
N MET A 1 36.80 -8.79 -14.33
CA MET A 1 35.57 -8.91 -13.49
C MET A 1 34.86 -7.59 -13.14
N LYS A 2 35.54 -6.42 -13.05
CA LYS A 2 34.90 -5.13 -12.69
C LYS A 2 33.76 -4.67 -13.64
N ASN A 3 33.86 -4.97 -14.94
CA ASN A 3 32.87 -4.52 -15.95
C ASN A 3 31.54 -5.29 -15.87
N LEU A 4 31.58 -6.59 -15.53
CA LEU A 4 30.39 -7.42 -15.39
C LEU A 4 29.50 -6.92 -14.24
N ASN A 5 30.13 -6.46 -13.14
CA ASN A 5 29.43 -5.90 -12.00
C ASN A 5 28.72 -4.58 -12.34
N ARG A 6 29.30 -3.75 -13.23
CA ARG A 6 28.67 -2.51 -13.68
C ARG A 6 27.45 -2.78 -14.55
N LEU A 7 27.57 -3.69 -15.51
CA LEU A 7 26.45 -4.10 -16.36
C LEU A 7 25.32 -4.72 -15.54
N ARG A 8 25.66 -5.59 -14.59
CA ARG A 8 24.70 -6.16 -13.63
C ARG A 8 23.99 -5.07 -12.83
N ASN A 9 24.72 -4.08 -12.33
CA ASN A 9 24.11 -2.99 -11.57
C ASN A 9 23.17 -2.14 -12.44
N TYR A 10 23.52 -1.83 -13.69
CA TYR A 10 22.62 -1.11 -14.59
C TYR A 10 21.35 -1.92 -14.89
N PHE A 11 21.50 -3.23 -15.13
CA PHE A 11 20.35 -4.12 -15.33
C PHE A 11 19.44 -4.19 -14.10
N ILE A 12 20.01 -4.39 -12.91
CA ILE A 12 19.26 -4.42 -11.65
C ILE A 12 18.55 -3.08 -11.40
N SER A 13 19.23 -1.95 -11.59
CA SER A 13 18.63 -0.62 -11.43
C SER A 13 17.49 -0.38 -12.40
N GLY A 14 17.64 -0.77 -13.67
CA GLY A 14 16.58 -0.69 -14.66
C GLY A 14 15.38 -1.56 -14.30
N LEU A 15 15.62 -2.80 -13.89
CA LEU A 15 14.56 -3.70 -13.43
C LEU A 15 13.82 -3.13 -12.21
N LEU A 16 14.57 -2.63 -11.23
CA LEU A 16 14.03 -2.08 -9.99
C LEU A 16 13.15 -0.84 -10.26
N PHE A 17 13.49 -0.04 -11.28
CA PHE A 17 12.65 1.07 -11.73
C PHE A 17 11.35 0.61 -12.39
N TRP A 18 11.41 -0.41 -13.24
CA TRP A 18 10.23 -0.88 -13.99
C TRP A 18 9.27 -1.74 -13.17
N ILE A 19 9.77 -2.49 -12.18
CA ILE A 19 8.94 -3.34 -11.30
C ILE A 19 7.72 -2.58 -10.72
N PRO A 20 7.86 -1.44 -10.03
CA PRO A 20 6.72 -0.74 -9.43
C PRO A 20 5.73 -0.20 -10.47
N LEU A 21 6.21 0.22 -11.65
CA LEU A 21 5.36 0.71 -12.74
C LEU A 21 4.52 -0.41 -13.37
N ILE A 22 5.13 -1.57 -13.64
CA ILE A 22 4.41 -2.73 -14.17
C ILE A 22 3.41 -3.24 -13.13
N LEU A 23 3.82 -3.30 -11.87
CA LEU A 23 2.97 -3.73 -10.77
C LEU A 23 1.74 -2.83 -10.62
N SER A 24 1.88 -1.51 -10.72
CA SER A 24 0.73 -0.60 -10.63
C SER A 24 -0.28 -0.84 -11.75
N VAL A 25 0.18 -1.01 -13.00
CA VAL A 25 -0.70 -1.30 -14.14
C VAL A 25 -1.43 -2.62 -13.95
N ILE A 26 -0.74 -3.68 -13.51
CA ILE A 26 -1.35 -4.99 -13.25
C ILE A 26 -2.39 -4.88 -12.15
N VAL A 27 -2.07 -4.24 -11.02
CA VAL A 27 -3.00 -4.08 -9.89
C VAL A 27 -4.26 -3.32 -10.31
N ILE A 28 -4.11 -2.22 -11.04
CA ILE A 28 -5.24 -1.42 -11.54
C ILE A 28 -6.11 -2.26 -12.48
N LYS A 29 -5.51 -2.95 -13.45
CA LYS A 29 -6.26 -3.82 -14.38
C LYS A 29 -6.99 -4.94 -13.66
N SER A 30 -6.31 -5.67 -12.78
CA SER A 30 -6.93 -6.76 -12.01
C SER A 30 -8.09 -6.26 -11.14
N PHE A 31 -7.97 -5.07 -10.57
CA PHE A 31 -9.05 -4.49 -9.77
C PHE A 31 -10.25 -4.07 -10.63
N LEU A 32 -10.01 -3.45 -11.79
CA LEU A 32 -11.07 -3.10 -12.75
C LEU A 32 -11.79 -4.36 -13.28
N GLU A 33 -11.05 -5.40 -13.62
CA GLU A 33 -11.61 -6.68 -14.07
C GLU A 33 -12.42 -7.36 -12.95
N LEU A 34 -11.93 -7.31 -11.71
CA LEU A 34 -12.65 -7.86 -10.55
C LEU A 34 -13.95 -7.09 -10.28
N ILE A 35 -13.94 -5.76 -10.39
CA ILE A 35 -15.16 -4.95 -10.30
C ILE A 35 -16.12 -5.29 -11.44
N ASN A 36 -15.66 -5.30 -12.69
CA ASN A 36 -16.50 -5.62 -13.85
C ASN A 36 -17.12 -7.02 -13.79
N SER A 37 -16.44 -7.98 -13.14
CA SER A 37 -16.92 -9.34 -12.93
C SER A 37 -17.95 -9.43 -11.80
N LEU A 38 -17.79 -8.63 -10.74
CA LEU A 38 -18.68 -8.64 -9.57
C LEU A 38 -19.87 -7.67 -9.69
N VAL A 39 -19.75 -6.64 -10.52
CA VAL A 39 -20.71 -5.56 -10.66
C VAL A 39 -21.41 -5.68 -12.03
N PRO A 40 -22.73 -5.93 -12.07
CA PRO A 40 -23.49 -5.91 -13.32
C PRO A 40 -23.32 -4.57 -14.05
N GLN A 41 -23.17 -4.58 -15.38
CA GLN A 41 -22.90 -3.40 -16.22
C GLN A 41 -23.81 -2.18 -15.96
N LYS A 42 -24.99 -2.38 -15.36
CA LYS A 42 -25.94 -1.34 -14.96
C LYS A 42 -25.41 -0.36 -13.89
N TYR A 43 -24.42 -0.74 -13.10
CA TYR A 43 -23.83 0.11 -12.06
C TYR A 43 -22.51 0.76 -12.49
N LEU A 44 -22.12 0.60 -13.76
CA LEU A 44 -20.99 1.34 -14.31
C LEU A 44 -21.35 2.83 -14.46
N PRO A 45 -20.39 3.75 -14.30
CA PRO A 45 -20.65 5.18 -14.30
C PRO A 45 -21.27 5.66 -15.61
N GLU A 46 -20.92 5.02 -16.74
CA GLU A 46 -21.52 5.32 -18.05
C GLU A 46 -23.03 4.99 -18.08
N ALA A 47 -23.44 3.90 -17.42
CA ALA A 47 -24.83 3.45 -17.36
C ALA A 47 -25.66 4.20 -16.31
N ILE A 48 -25.05 4.64 -15.21
CA ILE A 48 -25.76 5.39 -14.14
C ILE A 48 -26.15 6.79 -14.60
N PHE A 49 -25.33 7.43 -15.44
CA PHE A 49 -25.55 8.82 -15.87
C PHE A 49 -26.18 8.97 -17.26
N ASN A 50 -26.54 7.88 -17.97
CA ASN A 50 -27.11 7.93 -19.33
C ASN A 50 -26.34 8.87 -20.27
N LEU A 51 -25.01 8.80 -20.24
CA LEU A 51 -24.16 9.64 -21.08
C LEU A 51 -23.67 8.79 -22.27
N ASP A 52 -24.17 9.09 -23.46
CA ASP A 52 -23.69 8.51 -24.73
C ASP A 52 -22.24 8.89 -25.07
N THR A 53 -21.59 9.73 -24.23
CA THR A 53 -20.22 10.19 -24.41
C THR A 53 -19.41 10.03 -23.14
N THR A 54 -18.25 9.38 -23.27
CA THR A 54 -17.25 9.24 -22.20
C THR A 54 -16.75 10.63 -21.79
N ILE A 55 -17.20 11.14 -20.64
CA ILE A 55 -16.63 12.37 -20.06
C ILE A 55 -15.19 12.05 -19.62
N PRO A 56 -14.16 12.63 -20.27
CA PRO A 56 -12.77 12.38 -19.87
C PRO A 56 -12.56 12.89 -18.44
N GLY A 57 -12.14 12.02 -17.53
CA GLY A 57 -11.87 12.38 -16.14
C GLY A 57 -13.06 12.22 -15.17
N SER A 58 -14.25 11.83 -15.62
CA SER A 58 -15.37 11.47 -14.72
C SER A 58 -15.03 10.33 -13.75
N GLY A 59 -14.23 9.37 -14.21
CA GLY A 59 -13.68 8.30 -13.37
C GLY A 59 -12.80 8.81 -12.23
N ILE A 60 -12.17 9.98 -12.35
CA ILE A 60 -11.29 10.54 -11.30
C ILE A 60 -12.13 10.96 -10.09
N ILE A 61 -13.27 11.62 -10.31
CA ILE A 61 -14.19 12.01 -9.23
C ILE A 61 -14.67 10.77 -8.46
N LEU A 62 -15.02 9.72 -9.20
CA LEU A 62 -15.49 8.47 -8.61
C LEU A 62 -14.40 7.77 -7.80
N VAL A 63 -13.18 7.69 -8.33
CA VAL A 63 -12.01 7.15 -7.61
C VAL A 63 -11.74 7.95 -6.34
N LEU A 64 -11.75 9.28 -6.41
CA LEU A 64 -11.58 10.15 -5.24
C LEU A 64 -12.65 9.90 -4.18
N LEU A 65 -13.91 9.77 -4.59
CA LEU A 65 -15.04 9.52 -3.71
C LEU A 65 -14.93 8.15 -3.03
N ILE A 66 -14.57 7.10 -3.77
CA ILE A 66 -14.31 5.77 -3.21
C ILE A 66 -13.17 5.81 -2.20
N ILE A 67 -12.06 6.48 -2.50
CA ILE A 67 -10.92 6.60 -1.60
C ILE A 67 -11.34 7.31 -0.30
N LEU A 68 -12.10 8.41 -0.40
CA LEU A 68 -12.59 9.17 0.74
C LEU A 68 -13.50 8.32 1.65
N ILE A 69 -14.50 7.66 1.07
CA ILE A 69 -15.42 6.79 1.82
C ILE A 69 -14.65 5.65 2.49
N THR A 70 -13.73 5.03 1.76
CA THR A 70 -12.90 3.94 2.30
C THR A 70 -12.04 4.44 3.46
N GLY A 71 -11.45 5.63 3.35
CA GLY A 71 -10.69 6.26 4.44
C GLY A 71 -11.52 6.49 5.69
N VAL A 72 -12.73 7.05 5.55
CA VAL A 72 -13.67 7.26 6.66
C VAL A 72 -14.08 5.94 7.31
N LEU A 73 -14.34 4.90 6.49
CA LEU A 73 -14.67 3.58 7.02
C LEU A 73 -13.52 3.00 7.83
N VAL A 74 -12.30 2.95 7.27
CA VAL A 74 -11.11 2.35 7.89
C VAL A 74 -10.68 3.07 9.18
N THR A 75 -10.89 4.39 9.26
CA THR A 75 -10.54 5.19 10.44
C THR A 75 -11.52 5.03 11.61
N ASN A 76 -12.71 4.46 11.39
CA ASN A 76 -13.66 4.17 12.46
C ASN A 76 -13.33 2.86 13.20
N ILE A 77 -13.85 2.73 14.43
CA ILE A 77 -13.64 1.52 15.26
C ILE A 77 -14.08 0.25 14.53
N LEU A 78 -15.21 0.32 13.80
CA LEU A 78 -15.71 -0.80 13.00
C LEU A 78 -14.76 -1.13 11.85
N GLY A 79 -14.28 -0.13 11.11
CA GLY A 79 -13.33 -0.34 10.01
C GLY A 79 -12.02 -0.92 10.47
N ARG A 80 -11.45 -0.45 11.59
CA ARG A 80 -10.24 -1.05 12.18
C ARG A 80 -10.43 -2.53 12.49
N LYS A 81 -11.58 -2.91 13.04
CA LYS A 81 -11.92 -4.32 13.31
C LYS A 81 -12.08 -5.14 12.02
N LEU A 82 -12.75 -4.58 11.01
CA LEU A 82 -12.91 -5.23 9.70
C LEU A 82 -11.57 -5.44 8.99
N VAL A 83 -10.70 -4.43 9.00
CA VAL A 83 -9.34 -4.52 8.45
C VAL A 83 -8.55 -5.60 9.18
N ALA A 84 -8.57 -5.63 10.52
CA ALA A 84 -7.86 -6.66 11.28
C ALA A 84 -8.40 -8.09 11.01
N LEU A 85 -9.70 -8.23 10.76
CA LEU A 85 -10.30 -9.52 10.39
C LEU A 85 -9.88 -9.93 8.98
N TRP A 86 -9.87 -8.98 8.04
CA TRP A 86 -9.39 -9.19 6.68
C TRP A 86 -7.91 -9.59 6.64
N GLU A 87 -7.07 -8.92 7.41
CA GLU A 87 -5.66 -9.26 7.60
C GLU A 87 -5.49 -10.70 8.10
N LYS A 88 -6.29 -11.12 9.09
CA LYS A 88 -6.27 -12.50 9.58
C LYS A 88 -6.67 -13.51 8.52
N LEU A 89 -7.65 -13.20 7.67
CA LEU A 89 -8.06 -14.08 6.57
C LEU A 89 -6.97 -14.19 5.50
N LEU A 90 -6.41 -13.07 5.06
CA LEU A 90 -5.34 -13.06 4.07
C LEU A 90 -4.09 -13.79 4.56
N ASN A 91 -3.76 -13.67 5.84
CA ASN A 91 -2.64 -14.37 6.46
C ASN A 91 -2.84 -15.90 6.55
N LYS A 92 -4.05 -16.42 6.32
CA LYS A 92 -4.31 -17.86 6.23
C LYS A 92 -4.10 -18.43 4.83
N ILE A 93 -4.04 -17.58 3.80
CA ILE A 93 -3.85 -18.02 2.42
C ILE A 93 -2.34 -18.14 2.15
N PRO A 94 -1.80 -19.37 1.99
CA PRO A 94 -0.39 -19.56 1.66
C PRO A 94 -0.05 -18.89 0.32
N GLY A 95 1.13 -18.28 0.21
CA GLY A 95 1.56 -17.46 -0.94
C GLY A 95 1.18 -15.98 -0.82
N PHE A 96 -0.07 -15.65 -0.52
CA PHE A 96 -0.54 -14.26 -0.41
C PHE A 96 -0.04 -13.54 0.85
N ARG A 97 0.10 -14.28 1.95
CA ARG A 97 0.58 -13.76 3.24
C ARG A 97 1.87 -12.95 3.12
N ASN A 98 2.86 -13.41 2.36
CA ASN A 98 4.16 -12.75 2.30
C ASN A 98 4.07 -11.40 1.57
N ILE A 99 3.35 -11.36 0.46
CA ILE A 99 3.17 -10.15 -0.35
C ILE A 99 2.42 -9.09 0.46
N TYR A 100 1.30 -9.48 1.07
CA TYR A 100 0.48 -8.56 1.87
C TYR A 100 1.26 -7.96 3.05
N ASN A 101 2.00 -8.79 3.80
CA ASN A 101 2.75 -8.32 4.96
C ASN A 101 3.90 -7.38 4.59
N ILE A 102 4.55 -7.58 3.44
CA ILE A 102 5.59 -6.66 2.95
C ILE A 102 4.97 -5.30 2.62
N LEU A 103 3.86 -5.29 1.86
CA LEU A 103 3.15 -4.06 1.49
C LEU A 103 2.62 -3.33 2.73
N LYS A 104 2.01 -4.06 3.65
CA LYS A 104 1.50 -3.53 4.91
C LYS A 104 2.62 -2.91 5.74
N LYS A 105 3.78 -3.57 5.84
CA LYS A 105 4.94 -3.04 6.58
C LYS A 105 5.50 -1.75 5.98
N VAL A 106 5.60 -1.66 4.65
CA VAL A 106 6.01 -0.43 3.96
C VAL A 106 5.01 0.68 4.23
N SER A 107 3.71 0.39 4.09
CA SER A 107 2.63 1.33 4.40
C SER A 107 2.71 1.80 5.86
N ASP A 108 2.80 0.89 6.83
CA ASP A 108 2.88 1.22 8.24
C ASP A 108 4.13 2.03 8.58
N THR A 109 5.24 1.84 7.87
CA THR A 109 6.46 2.64 8.08
C THR A 109 6.32 4.07 7.54
N VAL A 110 5.65 4.23 6.39
CA VAL A 110 5.39 5.55 5.78
C VAL A 110 4.34 6.33 6.58
N PHE A 111 3.32 5.65 7.11
CA PHE A 111 2.26 6.29 7.89
C PHE A 111 2.59 6.42 9.39
N ASN A 112 3.45 5.56 9.93
CA ASN A 112 3.98 5.66 11.30
C ASN A 112 5.45 6.09 11.29
N THR A 113 5.77 7.19 10.60
CA THR A 113 6.98 7.96 10.89
C THR A 113 6.83 8.55 12.28
N SER A 114 7.05 7.73 13.31
CA SER A 114 7.22 8.20 14.65
C SER A 114 8.49 9.04 14.66
N ASP A 115 8.33 10.35 14.84
CA ASP A 115 9.38 11.32 15.19
C ASP A 115 10.14 10.96 16.50
N GLU A 116 9.80 9.82 17.12
CA GLU A 116 10.49 9.15 18.22
C GLU A 116 11.84 8.52 17.79
N SER A 117 12.54 9.12 16.82
CA SER A 117 13.93 8.81 16.57
C SER A 117 14.76 9.34 17.74
N PHE A 118 14.92 8.49 18.75
CA PHE A 118 15.98 8.53 19.77
C PHE A 118 16.14 9.86 20.54
N ARG A 119 15.33 10.06 21.58
CA ARG A 119 15.71 10.91 22.74
C ARG A 119 15.49 10.19 24.07
N LYS A 120 15.95 8.95 24.19
CA LYS A 120 16.16 8.34 25.52
C LYS A 120 17.65 8.13 25.71
N ALA A 121 18.31 9.17 26.21
CA ALA A 121 19.62 9.04 26.82
C ALA A 121 19.43 8.28 28.14
N PHE A 122 19.98 7.07 28.23
CA PHE A 122 20.04 6.33 29.48
C PHE A 122 21.34 6.69 30.17
N LEU A 123 21.24 7.21 31.40
CA LEU A 123 22.40 7.40 32.26
C LEU A 123 22.87 6.03 32.75
N ILE A 124 24.09 5.66 32.41
CA ILE A 124 24.71 4.42 32.89
C ILE A 124 25.69 4.74 34.02
N GLN A 125 25.70 3.88 35.04
CA GLN A 125 26.69 4.01 36.12
C GLN A 125 28.05 3.51 35.63
N TYR A 126 28.97 4.42 35.32
CA TYR A 126 30.34 4.11 34.90
C TYR A 126 31.30 5.20 35.39
N PRO A 127 32.51 4.86 35.88
CA PRO A 127 33.06 3.52 36.12
C PRO A 127 32.72 2.91 37.49
N SER A 128 32.10 3.65 38.42
CA SER A 128 31.75 3.16 39.77
C SER A 128 30.40 3.69 40.27
N LYS A 129 29.90 3.09 41.35
CA LYS A 129 28.60 3.45 41.95
C LYS A 129 28.59 4.93 42.34
N GLY A 130 27.65 5.68 41.77
CA GLY A 130 27.47 7.11 42.02
C GLY A 130 27.93 8.05 40.90
N ILE A 131 28.56 7.53 39.83
CA ILE A 131 28.98 8.31 38.66
C ILE A 131 28.06 7.95 37.48
N TRP A 132 27.41 8.94 36.87
CA TRP A 132 26.43 8.75 35.80
C TRP A 132 26.90 9.45 34.52
N VAL A 133 26.91 8.74 33.39
CA VAL A 133 27.29 9.22 32.05
C VAL A 133 26.21 8.84 31.03
#